data_AF-A0A0B7NB70-F1
#
_entry.id   AF-A0A0B7NB70-F1
#
_cell.length_a   1.000
_cell.length_b   1.000
_cell.length_c   1.000
_cell.angle_alpha   90.00
_cell.angle_beta   90.00
_cell.angle_gamma   90.00
#
_symmetry.space_group_name_H-M   'P 1'
#
loop_
_entity.id
_entity.type
_entity.pdbx_description
1 polymer ?
#
loop_
_entity_poly.entity_id
_entity_poly.type
_entity_poly.pdbx_seq_one_letter_code
_entity_poly.pdbx_strand_id
1 'polypeptide(L)'
;MAKTESGSECKSCWTRLLFVVTLCIAIFMGLDQIKERWYIFDQNVLQQVAQKNMALYGNDTRAMITNIALDLDKEYPGHIELKEEWVFNNAGGAMGSMYILHASITEYVIIFGTPVGTEGHTGRYFADDYFIILEGEQWAAYAGDLKKTIFKPGEMHHLARGEAQHYKIPEHAWALEYAQGWIPLMLPFGFFDAIFSTLDVVSVFHTIRLSAKAIIGELLIGKI
;
A
#
# COMPACT_ATOMS: atom_id res chain seq x y z
N MET A 1 -60.78 10.08 -6.86
CA MET A 1 -60.27 9.12 -5.86
C MET A 1 -58.98 8.52 -6.41
N ALA A 2 -57.84 9.16 -6.16
CA ALA A 2 -56.51 8.66 -6.55
C ALA A 2 -55.45 9.48 -5.79
N LYS A 3 -54.88 8.91 -4.72
CA LYS A 3 -53.65 9.38 -4.05
C LYS A 3 -53.25 8.40 -2.94
N THR A 4 -52.62 7.27 -3.29
CA THR A 4 -51.94 6.44 -2.28
C THR A 4 -50.85 5.48 -2.79
N GLU A 5 -50.31 5.62 -4.00
CA GLU A 5 -49.29 4.67 -4.48
C GLU A 5 -47.84 5.12 -4.23
N SER A 6 -47.55 6.43 -4.23
CA SER A 6 -46.16 6.93 -4.15
C SER A 6 -45.47 6.73 -2.80
N GLY A 7 -46.21 6.53 -1.70
CA GLY A 7 -45.64 6.35 -0.35
C GLY A 7 -45.22 4.90 -0.02
N SER A 8 -45.77 3.92 -0.75
CA SER A 8 -45.50 2.49 -0.59
C SER A 8 -44.20 2.08 -1.29
N GLU A 9 -44.01 2.54 -2.53
CA GLU A 9 -42.82 2.25 -3.35
C GLU A 9 -41.54 2.81 -2.72
N CYS A 10 -41.62 4.01 -2.12
CA CYS A 10 -40.48 4.64 -1.46
C CYS A 10 -40.00 3.80 -0.25
N LYS A 11 -40.91 3.30 0.60
CA LYS A 11 -40.55 2.46 1.75
C LYS A 11 -39.94 1.11 1.33
N SER A 12 -40.44 0.53 0.23
CA SER A 12 -39.92 -0.72 -0.35
C SER A 12 -38.49 -0.55 -0.88
N CYS A 13 -38.20 0.57 -1.55
CA CYS A 13 -36.86 0.90 -2.04
C CYS A 13 -35.84 1.06 -0.90
N TRP A 14 -36.19 1.81 0.15
CA TRP A 14 -35.33 1.98 1.32
C TRP A 14 -35.07 0.66 2.06
N THR A 15 -36.08 -0.20 2.18
CA THR A 15 -35.91 -1.51 2.83
C THR A 15 -34.97 -2.42 2.02
N ARG A 16 -35.10 -2.43 0.69
CA ARG A 16 -34.20 -3.19 -0.19
C ARG A 16 -32.77 -2.67 -0.12
N LEU A 17 -32.59 -1.34 -0.14
CA LEU A 17 -31.28 -0.72 -0.01
C LEU A 17 -30.62 -1.08 1.32
N LEU A 18 -31.35 -0.94 2.43
CA LEU A 18 -30.87 -1.30 3.76
C LEU A 18 -30.48 -2.79 3.84
N PHE A 19 -31.28 -3.67 3.24
CA PHE A 19 -30.95 -5.09 3.17
C PHE A 19 -29.66 -5.34 2.40
N VAL A 20 -29.50 -4.76 1.21
CA VAL A 20 -28.30 -4.91 0.38
C VAL A 20 -27.07 -4.37 1.11
N VAL A 21 -27.15 -3.18 1.70
CA VAL A 21 -26.05 -2.58 2.46
C VAL A 21 -25.67 -3.47 3.65
N THR A 22 -26.65 -3.95 4.41
CA THR A 22 -26.40 -4.84 5.56
C THR A 22 -25.75 -6.14 5.11
N LEU A 23 -26.20 -6.72 4.00
CA LEU A 23 -25.61 -7.93 3.44
C LEU A 23 -24.17 -7.70 2.98
N CYS A 24 -23.90 -6.61 2.28
CA CYS A 24 -22.54 -6.25 1.85
C CYS A 24 -21.61 -6.04 3.05
N ILE A 25 -22.07 -5.36 4.11
CA ILE A 25 -21.31 -5.19 5.36
C ILE A 25 -21.03 -6.54 6.00
N ALA A 26 -22.04 -7.41 6.13
CA ALA A 26 -21.87 -8.73 6.72
C ALA A 26 -20.88 -9.60 5.94
N ILE A 27 -20.95 -9.59 4.61
CA ILE A 27 -19.99 -10.29 3.74
C ILE A 27 -18.59 -9.71 3.93
N PHE A 28 -18.43 -8.39 3.88
CA PHE A 28 -17.14 -7.74 4.07
C PHE A 28 -16.53 -8.09 5.43
N MET A 29 -17.31 -8.00 6.52
CA MET A 29 -16.85 -8.39 7.86
C MET A 29 -16.44 -9.87 7.92
N GLY A 30 -17.19 -10.76 7.26
CA GLY A 30 -16.85 -12.18 7.18
C GLY A 30 -15.55 -12.44 6.43
N LEU A 31 -15.33 -11.75 5.29
CA LEU A 31 -14.08 -11.84 4.52
C LEU A 31 -12.91 -11.23 5.29
N ASP A 32 -13.12 -10.10 5.97
CA ASP A 32 -12.09 -9.38 6.72
C ASP A 32 -11.53 -10.21 7.90
N GLN A 33 -12.34 -11.12 8.46
CA GLN A 33 -11.92 -12.07 9.50
C GLN A 33 -11.02 -13.21 8.99
N ILE A 34 -11.06 -13.52 7.70
CA ILE A 34 -10.30 -14.63 7.11
C ILE A 34 -9.21 -14.18 6.12
N LYS A 35 -9.07 -12.87 5.92
CA LYS A 35 -8.16 -12.29 4.92
C LYS A 35 -6.70 -12.74 5.06
N GLU A 36 -6.26 -12.99 6.28
CA GLU A 36 -4.90 -13.43 6.59
C GLU A 36 -4.55 -14.77 5.92
N ARG A 37 -5.55 -15.57 5.54
CA ARG A 37 -5.34 -16.83 4.82
C ARG A 37 -4.87 -16.63 3.38
N TRP A 38 -5.03 -15.43 2.85
CA TRP A 38 -4.61 -15.09 1.48
C TRP A 38 -3.21 -14.50 1.43
N TYR A 39 -2.66 -14.11 2.59
CA TYR A 39 -1.33 -13.53 2.66
C TYR A 39 -0.25 -14.52 2.21
N ILE A 40 0.72 -13.99 1.48
CA ILE A 40 1.86 -14.67 0.89
C ILE A 40 3.12 -14.32 1.69
N PHE A 41 3.26 -13.07 2.13
CA PHE A 41 4.50 -12.54 2.68
C PHE A 41 4.49 -12.51 4.21
N ASP A 42 5.68 -12.64 4.80
CA ASP A 42 5.93 -12.38 6.21
C ASP A 42 6.84 -11.16 6.36
N GLN A 43 6.39 -10.15 7.11
CA GLN A 43 7.12 -8.89 7.29
C GLN A 43 8.52 -9.08 7.90
N ASN A 44 8.72 -10.08 8.74
CA ASN A 44 10.04 -10.36 9.34
C ASN A 44 10.99 -10.99 8.31
N VAL A 45 10.47 -11.81 7.39
CA VAL A 45 11.26 -12.35 6.28
C VAL A 45 11.65 -11.21 5.33
N LEU A 46 10.73 -10.31 5.00
CA LEU A 46 11.04 -9.11 4.22
C LEU A 46 12.14 -8.27 4.90
N GLN A 47 12.04 -8.06 6.22
CA GLN A 47 13.06 -7.32 6.97
C GLN A 47 14.42 -8.03 6.97
N GLN A 48 14.45 -9.35 7.09
CA GLN A 48 15.69 -10.14 7.01
C GLN A 48 16.35 -10.03 5.63
N VAL A 49 15.57 -10.11 4.55
CA VAL A 49 16.07 -9.95 3.18
C VAL A 49 16.63 -8.54 2.97
N ALA A 50 15.93 -7.52 3.45
CA ALA A 50 16.40 -6.14 3.42
C ALA A 50 17.74 -5.97 4.17
N GLN A 51 17.81 -6.39 5.43
CA GLN A 51 19.01 -6.28 6.26
C GLN A 51 20.21 -7.05 5.68
N LYS A 52 19.97 -8.25 5.14
CA LYS A 52 20.98 -9.03 4.43
C LYS A 52 21.54 -8.26 3.25
N ASN A 53 20.68 -7.67 2.42
CA ASN A 53 21.10 -6.93 1.23
C ASN A 53 21.78 -5.61 1.59
N MET A 54 21.36 -4.93 2.64
CA MET A 54 22.07 -3.76 3.17
C MET A 54 23.49 -4.09 3.62
N ALA A 55 23.69 -5.23 4.29
CA ALA A 55 25.02 -5.66 4.73
C ALA A 55 25.98 -5.94 3.55
N LEU A 56 25.45 -6.36 2.40
CA LEU A 56 26.22 -6.69 1.20
C LEU A 56 26.40 -5.51 0.25
N TYR A 57 25.39 -4.63 0.15
CA TYR A 57 25.26 -3.63 -0.89
C TYR A 57 24.96 -2.21 -0.36
N GLY A 58 25.17 -1.94 0.93
CA GLY A 58 24.80 -0.67 1.55
C GLY A 58 25.44 0.61 0.98
N ASN A 59 26.45 0.48 0.10
CA ASN A 59 27.07 1.60 -0.61
C ASN A 59 26.54 1.77 -2.06
N ASP A 60 25.68 0.89 -2.54
CA ASP A 60 25.07 0.93 -3.87
C ASP A 60 23.59 0.56 -3.77
N THR A 61 22.75 1.58 -3.60
CA THR A 61 21.30 1.45 -3.43
C THR A 61 20.64 0.74 -4.60
N ARG A 62 21.12 0.96 -5.83
CA ARG A 62 20.55 0.33 -7.02
C ARG A 62 20.87 -1.17 -7.01
N ALA A 63 22.11 -1.54 -6.73
CA ALA A 63 22.48 -2.96 -6.58
C ALA A 63 21.71 -3.61 -5.42
N MET A 64 21.53 -2.91 -4.30
CA MET A 64 20.74 -3.38 -3.17
C MET A 64 19.28 -3.67 -3.57
N ILE A 65 18.60 -2.73 -4.23
CA ILE A 65 17.21 -2.91 -4.71
C ILE A 65 17.10 -4.09 -5.68
N THR A 66 18.00 -4.19 -6.66
CA THR A 66 18.00 -5.31 -7.61
C THR A 66 18.16 -6.66 -6.90
N ASN A 67 19.07 -6.76 -5.93
CA ASN A 67 19.29 -8.01 -5.22
C ASN A 67 18.20 -8.33 -4.19
N ILE A 68 17.54 -7.33 -3.60
CA ILE A 68 16.31 -7.54 -2.81
C ILE A 68 15.25 -8.21 -3.68
N ALA A 69 14.96 -7.68 -4.88
CA ALA A 69 13.97 -8.28 -5.78
C ALA A 69 14.31 -9.74 -6.12
N LEU A 70 15.58 -10.01 -6.44
CA LEU A 70 16.05 -11.37 -6.74
C LEU A 70 16.01 -12.33 -5.55
N ASP A 71 16.32 -11.86 -4.34
CA ASP A 71 16.26 -12.69 -3.14
C ASP A 71 14.82 -12.92 -2.69
N LEU A 72 13.93 -11.95 -2.86
CA LEU A 72 12.49 -12.13 -2.64
C LEU A 72 11.88 -13.12 -3.63
N ASP A 73 12.29 -13.11 -4.90
CA ASP A 73 11.81 -14.10 -5.88
C ASP A 73 12.27 -15.53 -5.54
N LYS A 74 13.44 -15.68 -4.90
CA LYS A 74 13.86 -17.01 -4.39
C LYS A 74 13.02 -17.46 -3.21
N GLU A 75 12.66 -16.54 -2.32
CA GLU A 75 11.87 -16.83 -1.11
C GLU A 75 10.38 -17.04 -1.44
N TYR A 76 9.86 -16.28 -2.41
CA TYR A 76 8.47 -16.30 -2.87
C TYR A 76 8.38 -16.50 -4.39
N PRO A 77 8.78 -17.67 -4.92
CA PRO A 77 8.87 -17.89 -6.37
C PRO A 77 7.57 -17.64 -7.10
N GLY A 78 7.64 -16.80 -8.13
CA GLY A 78 6.50 -16.48 -9.00
C GLY A 78 5.58 -15.37 -8.49
N HIS A 79 5.90 -14.74 -7.35
CA HIS A 79 5.13 -13.65 -6.77
C HIS A 79 5.81 -12.27 -6.90
N ILE A 80 7.01 -12.21 -7.50
CA ILE A 80 7.81 -10.99 -7.62
C ILE A 80 8.00 -10.60 -9.09
N GLU A 81 7.68 -9.35 -9.41
CA GLU A 81 7.98 -8.72 -10.69
C GLU A 81 9.42 -8.22 -10.70
N LEU A 82 10.30 -8.93 -11.41
CA LEU A 82 11.72 -8.59 -11.52
C LEU A 82 12.01 -7.46 -12.51
N LYS A 83 11.04 -7.09 -13.37
CA LYS A 83 11.22 -5.98 -14.29
C LYS A 83 11.08 -4.65 -13.55
N GLU A 84 12.20 -3.97 -13.36
CA GLU A 84 12.26 -2.63 -12.77
C GLU A 84 11.53 -1.60 -13.67
N GLU A 85 10.33 -1.19 -13.25
CA GLU A 85 9.57 -0.08 -13.85
C GLU A 85 9.15 0.90 -12.75
N TRP A 86 9.71 2.12 -12.79
CA TRP A 86 9.43 3.18 -11.82
C TRP A 86 8.27 4.07 -12.25
N VAL A 87 7.46 4.48 -11.28
CA VAL A 87 6.41 5.48 -11.45
C VAL A 87 6.42 6.46 -10.28
N PHE A 88 6.02 7.71 -10.52
CA PHE A 88 5.80 8.64 -9.42
C PHE A 88 4.53 8.26 -8.64
N ASN A 89 4.58 8.49 -7.34
CA ASN A 89 3.45 8.37 -6.44
C ASN A 89 3.27 9.68 -5.68
N ASN A 90 2.07 10.25 -5.76
CA ASN A 90 1.66 11.47 -5.06
C ASN A 90 0.43 11.17 -4.23
N ALA A 91 0.57 11.24 -2.90
CA ALA A 91 -0.51 10.96 -1.96
C ALA A 91 -0.27 11.62 -0.60
N GLY A 92 -1.33 12.16 0.01
CA GLY A 92 -1.28 12.78 1.33
C GLY A 92 -0.39 14.03 1.42
N GLY A 93 -0.14 14.71 0.30
CA GLY A 93 0.81 15.81 0.18
C GLY A 93 2.26 15.38 -0.03
N ALA A 94 2.56 14.08 0.10
CA ALA A 94 3.87 13.53 -0.14
C ALA A 94 4.05 13.10 -1.60
N MET A 95 5.32 13.01 -2.02
CA MET A 95 5.74 12.60 -3.35
C MET A 95 6.98 11.72 -3.27
N GLY A 96 6.94 10.60 -3.98
CA GLY A 96 8.06 9.69 -4.12
C GLY A 96 8.02 8.94 -5.45
N SER A 97 8.94 8.00 -5.60
CA SER A 97 8.96 7.04 -6.71
C SER A 97 8.75 5.65 -6.16
N MET A 98 7.96 4.85 -6.87
CA MET A 98 7.69 3.47 -6.52
C MET A 98 8.08 2.49 -7.63
N TYR A 99 8.62 1.35 -7.23
CA TYR A 99 8.79 0.16 -8.04
C TYR A 99 7.97 -0.97 -7.42
N ILE A 100 6.96 -1.43 -8.16
CA ILE A 100 6.01 -2.44 -7.70
C ILE A 100 6.62 -3.84 -7.89
N LEU A 101 6.97 -4.50 -6.79
CA LEU A 101 7.48 -5.88 -6.78
C LEU A 101 6.32 -6.87 -6.76
N HIS A 102 5.27 -6.60 -6.01
CA HIS A 102 4.08 -7.44 -5.91
C HIS A 102 2.83 -6.57 -5.71
N ALA A 103 1.69 -7.00 -6.25
CA ALA A 103 0.39 -6.48 -5.87
C ALA A 103 -0.71 -7.54 -6.07
N SER A 104 -1.53 -7.70 -5.05
CA SER A 104 -2.76 -8.50 -5.03
C SER A 104 -3.92 -7.65 -4.47
N ILE A 105 -5.11 -8.24 -4.30
CA ILE A 105 -6.23 -7.61 -3.60
C ILE A 105 -5.89 -7.43 -2.11
N THR A 106 -5.04 -8.30 -1.55
CA THR A 106 -4.77 -8.31 -0.12
C THR A 106 -3.39 -7.82 0.31
N GLU A 107 -2.41 -7.79 -0.60
CA GLU A 107 -1.04 -7.41 -0.30
C GLU A 107 -0.41 -6.56 -1.42
N TYR A 108 0.56 -5.73 -1.06
CA TYR A 108 1.58 -5.27 -2.02
C TYR A 108 2.95 -5.29 -1.38
N VAL A 109 3.97 -5.46 -2.22
CA VAL A 109 5.36 -5.22 -1.87
C VAL A 109 5.92 -4.25 -2.90
N ILE A 110 6.46 -3.12 -2.45
CA ILE A 110 7.05 -2.12 -3.33
C ILE A 110 8.39 -1.65 -2.78
N ILE A 111 9.23 -1.11 -3.64
CA ILE A 111 10.28 -0.19 -3.22
C ILE A 111 9.71 1.21 -3.35
N PHE A 112 9.71 1.98 -2.26
CA PHE A 112 9.30 3.37 -2.24
C PHE A 112 10.43 4.24 -1.72
N GLY A 113 10.55 5.45 -2.27
CA GLY A 113 11.50 6.41 -1.75
C GLY A 113 11.55 7.71 -2.53
N THR A 114 12.46 8.58 -2.12
CA THR A 114 12.70 9.87 -2.76
C THR A 114 14.16 10.26 -2.60
N PRO A 115 14.81 10.77 -3.66
CA PRO A 115 16.16 11.32 -3.58
C PRO A 115 16.20 12.79 -3.09
N VAL A 116 15.05 13.44 -2.88
CA VAL A 116 14.95 14.89 -2.58
C VAL A 116 14.09 15.22 -1.36
N GLY A 117 13.63 14.20 -0.64
CA GLY A 117 12.82 14.34 0.57
C GLY A 117 11.34 14.51 0.26
N THR A 118 10.52 14.32 1.29
CA THR A 118 9.06 14.48 1.22
C THR A 118 8.44 14.54 2.62
N GLU A 119 7.24 15.07 2.76
CA GLU A 119 6.45 15.01 3.99
C GLU A 119 4.96 14.98 3.69
N GLY A 120 4.17 14.37 4.56
CA GLY A 120 2.73 14.31 4.36
C GLY A 120 1.98 13.45 5.36
N HIS A 121 0.69 13.32 5.11
CA HIS A 121 -0.20 12.43 5.84
C HIS A 121 0.02 10.98 5.37
N THR A 122 0.13 10.02 6.28
CA THR A 122 0.35 8.60 5.89
C THR A 122 -0.85 7.96 5.21
N GLY A 123 -2.05 8.50 5.44
CA GLY A 123 -3.32 7.85 5.09
C GLY A 123 -3.90 7.10 6.28
N ARG A 124 -5.13 6.61 6.14
CA ARG A 124 -5.80 5.74 7.11
C ARG A 124 -6.41 4.56 6.37
N TYR A 125 -5.82 3.38 6.55
CA TYR A 125 -6.07 2.23 5.68
C TYR A 125 -6.81 1.10 6.39
N PHE A 126 -7.45 0.25 5.58
CA PHE A 126 -7.95 -1.07 5.99
C PHE A 126 -6.87 -2.15 5.87
N ALA A 127 -5.61 -1.74 6.04
CA ALA A 127 -4.42 -2.55 5.93
C ALA A 127 -3.39 -2.08 6.97
N ASP A 128 -2.56 -3.02 7.41
CA ASP A 128 -1.31 -2.71 8.10
C ASP A 128 -0.24 -2.42 7.04
N ASP A 129 0.64 -1.47 7.34
CA ASP A 129 1.67 -1.01 6.41
C ASP A 129 3.03 -0.96 7.12
N TYR A 130 4.05 -1.52 6.49
CA TYR A 130 5.36 -1.78 7.05
C TYR A 130 6.43 -1.18 6.14
N PHE A 131 7.16 -0.19 6.65
CA PHE A 131 8.28 0.44 5.97
C PHE A 131 9.59 -0.07 6.57
N ILE A 132 10.31 -0.90 5.83
CA ILE A 132 11.65 -1.34 6.20
C ILE A 132 12.65 -0.40 5.54
N ILE A 133 13.32 0.43 6.34
CA ILE A 133 14.22 1.47 5.82
C ILE A 133 15.48 0.82 5.26
N LEU A 134 15.81 1.07 3.99
CA LEU A 134 16.99 0.55 3.31
C LEU A 134 18.14 1.55 3.34
N GLU A 135 17.82 2.83 3.14
CA GLU A 135 18.75 3.95 3.11
C GLU A 135 18.06 5.21 3.62
N GLY A 136 18.82 6.13 4.21
CA GLY A 136 18.31 7.39 4.75
C GLY A 136 17.55 7.21 6.07
N GLU A 137 16.65 8.14 6.38
CA GLU A 137 15.81 8.07 7.58
C GLU A 137 14.36 8.44 7.27
N GLN A 138 13.44 7.83 8.01
CA GLN A 138 12.02 8.19 8.02
C GLN A 138 11.64 8.70 9.40
N TRP A 139 10.91 9.79 9.45
CA TRP A 139 10.38 10.36 10.68
C TRP A 139 8.87 10.18 10.72
N ALA A 140 8.33 9.87 11.90
CA ALA A 140 6.90 9.77 12.11
C ALA A 140 6.47 10.41 13.43
N ALA A 141 5.23 10.90 13.48
CA ALA A 141 4.60 11.39 14.70
C ALA A 141 3.09 11.17 14.63
N TYR A 142 2.49 10.71 15.72
CA TYR A 142 1.05 10.72 15.88
C TYR A 142 0.54 12.13 16.20
N ALA A 143 -0.76 12.34 15.98
CA ALA A 143 -1.40 13.58 16.38
C ALA A 143 -1.29 13.77 17.91
N GLY A 144 -0.61 14.83 18.34
CA GLY A 144 -0.37 15.15 19.75
C GLY A 144 1.01 14.79 20.27
N ASP A 145 1.82 14.05 19.50
CA ASP A 145 3.21 13.80 19.87
C ASP A 145 4.02 15.10 19.88
N LEU A 146 4.72 15.36 20.97
CA LEU A 146 5.62 16.53 21.10
C LEU A 146 7.05 16.23 20.57
N LYS A 147 7.32 14.97 20.23
CA LYS A 147 8.60 14.51 19.69
C LYS A 147 8.33 13.48 18.60
N LYS A 148 9.10 13.57 17.52
CA LYS A 148 9.09 12.58 16.44
C LYS A 148 9.79 11.28 16.83
N THR A 149 9.35 10.18 16.27
CA THR A 149 10.09 8.92 16.17
C THR A 149 10.94 8.96 14.89
N ILE A 150 12.16 8.45 14.96
CA ILE A 150 13.08 8.36 13.82
C ILE A 150 13.34 6.87 13.57
N PHE A 151 13.10 6.45 12.34
CA PHE A 151 13.41 5.11 11.84
C PHE A 151 14.62 5.18 10.92
N LYS A 152 15.60 4.34 11.20
CA LYS A 152 16.92 4.27 10.56
C LYS A 152 17.06 3.02 9.69
N PRO A 153 18.09 2.94 8.83
CA PRO A 153 18.28 1.78 7.98
C PRO A 153 18.30 0.47 8.79
N GLY A 154 17.53 -0.52 8.32
CA GLY A 154 17.33 -1.82 8.94
C GLY A 154 16.18 -1.88 9.95
N GLU A 155 15.68 -0.73 10.40
CA GLU A 155 14.50 -0.65 11.26
C GLU A 155 13.21 -0.73 10.43
N MET A 156 12.14 -1.19 11.07
CA MET A 156 10.82 -1.34 10.47
C MET A 156 9.83 -0.42 11.18
N HIS A 157 9.29 0.55 10.44
CA HIS A 157 8.16 1.34 10.88
C HIS A 157 6.87 0.59 10.55
N HIS A 158 6.07 0.27 11.56
CA HIS A 158 4.72 -0.30 11.39
C HIS A 158 3.67 0.79 11.60
N LEU A 159 2.90 1.07 10.56
CA LEU A 159 1.66 1.84 10.64
C LEU A 159 0.49 0.85 10.76
N ALA A 160 -0.05 0.77 11.97
CA ALA A 160 -1.14 -0.14 12.27
C ALA A 160 -2.41 0.20 11.47
N ARG A 161 -3.17 -0.84 11.11
CA ARG A 161 -4.46 -0.67 10.44
C ARG A 161 -5.36 0.33 11.15
N GLY A 162 -5.91 1.25 10.37
CA GLY A 162 -6.83 2.25 10.85
C GLY A 162 -6.18 3.39 11.62
N GLU A 163 -4.84 3.43 11.77
CA GLU A 163 -4.11 4.57 12.32
C GLU A 163 -3.69 5.58 11.24
N ALA A 164 -3.20 6.74 11.67
CA ALA A 164 -2.61 7.75 10.79
C ALA A 164 -1.51 8.53 11.51
N GLN A 165 -0.47 8.92 10.79
CA GLN A 165 0.64 9.72 11.27
C GLN A 165 0.97 10.84 10.28
N HIS A 166 1.70 11.84 10.77
CA HIS A 166 2.51 12.69 9.90
C HIS A 166 3.83 11.96 9.68
N TYR A 167 4.21 11.72 8.44
CA TYR A 167 5.52 11.17 8.10
C TYR A 167 6.36 12.16 7.30
N LYS A 168 7.69 12.00 7.39
CA LYS A 168 8.66 12.79 6.64
C LYS A 168 9.91 11.99 6.29
N ILE A 169 10.38 12.13 5.07
CA ILE A 169 11.75 11.82 4.65
C ILE A 169 12.47 13.16 4.50
N PRO A 170 13.43 13.51 5.37
CA PRO A 170 13.96 14.88 5.44
C PRO A 170 14.81 15.27 4.23
N GLU A 171 15.66 14.37 3.72
CA GLU A 171 16.59 14.64 2.61
C GLU A 171 16.47 13.61 1.50
N HIS A 172 16.68 12.34 1.81
CA HIS A 172 16.48 11.20 0.92
C HIS A 172 16.26 9.95 1.76
N ALA A 173 15.50 9.00 1.24
CA ALA A 173 15.39 7.66 1.80
C ALA A 173 14.78 6.70 0.78
N TRP A 174 15.08 5.42 0.97
CA TRP A 174 14.47 4.30 0.25
C TRP A 174 14.06 3.24 1.25
N ALA A 175 12.90 2.65 1.04
CA ALA A 175 12.33 1.61 1.89
C ALA A 175 11.78 0.45 1.04
N LEU A 176 11.86 -0.75 1.59
CA LEU A 176 11.03 -1.86 1.18
C LEU A 176 9.72 -1.73 1.97
N GLU A 177 8.65 -1.45 1.25
CA GLU A 177 7.32 -1.21 1.82
C GLU A 177 6.42 -2.41 1.55
N TYR A 178 5.72 -2.84 2.58
CA TYR A 178 4.81 -3.98 2.55
C TYR A 178 3.50 -3.60 3.22
N ALA A 179 2.39 -3.74 2.51
CA ALA A 179 1.07 -3.62 3.10
C ALA A 179 0.30 -4.93 3.02
N GLN A 180 -0.48 -5.22 4.06
CA GLN A 180 -1.37 -6.38 4.16
C GLN A 180 -2.74 -5.99 4.69
N GLY A 181 -3.81 -6.31 3.95
CA GLY A 181 -5.16 -5.85 4.24
C GLY A 181 -6.05 -5.83 3.00
N TRP A 182 -6.75 -4.71 2.77
CA TRP A 182 -7.58 -4.52 1.56
C TRP A 182 -6.97 -3.44 0.68
N ILE A 183 -6.06 -3.83 -0.22
CA ILE A 183 -5.26 -2.91 -1.05
C ILE A 183 -6.12 -2.02 -1.95
N PRO A 184 -7.20 -2.51 -2.62
CA PRO A 184 -8.05 -1.65 -3.43
C PRO A 184 -8.67 -0.47 -2.66
N LEU A 185 -8.85 -0.61 -1.34
CA LEU A 185 -9.39 0.46 -0.50
C LEU A 185 -8.35 1.54 -0.16
N MET A 186 -7.07 1.29 -0.43
CA MET A 186 -5.98 2.29 -0.30
C MET A 186 -5.89 3.19 -1.55
N LEU A 187 -6.30 2.68 -2.72
CA LEU A 187 -6.16 3.39 -4.01
C LEU A 187 -6.81 4.78 -4.05
N PRO A 188 -7.98 5.04 -3.45
CA PRO A 188 -8.55 6.39 -3.45
C PRO A 188 -7.59 7.42 -2.85
N PHE A 189 -6.89 7.07 -1.77
CA PHE A 189 -5.87 7.92 -1.18
C PHE A 189 -4.62 8.00 -2.07
N GLY A 190 -4.13 6.85 -2.55
CA GLY A 190 -2.94 6.75 -3.40
C GLY A 190 -3.02 7.50 -4.74
N PHE A 191 -4.23 7.79 -5.22
CA PHE A 191 -4.44 8.54 -6.46
C PHE A 191 -4.99 9.96 -6.26
N PHE A 192 -5.40 10.34 -5.05
CA PHE A 192 -6.15 11.59 -4.86
C PHE A 192 -5.33 12.80 -5.31
N ASP A 193 -4.08 12.90 -4.87
CA ASP A 193 -3.23 14.03 -5.26
C ASP A 193 -2.79 13.92 -6.72
N ALA A 194 -2.55 12.72 -7.25
CA ALA A 194 -2.26 12.55 -8.66
C ALA A 194 -3.40 13.07 -9.57
N ILE A 195 -4.65 12.86 -9.16
CA ILE A 195 -5.85 13.26 -9.93
C ILE A 195 -6.26 14.71 -9.66
N PHE A 196 -6.17 15.18 -8.41
CA PHE A 196 -6.75 16.48 -8.02
C PHE A 196 -5.72 17.55 -7.66
N SER A 197 -4.44 17.21 -7.56
CA SER A 197 -3.34 18.15 -7.30
C SER A 197 -2.42 18.27 -8.50
N THR A 198 -1.72 17.19 -8.88
CA THR A 198 -0.70 17.24 -9.94
C THR A 198 -1.27 17.10 -11.35
N LEU A 199 -2.47 16.51 -11.48
CA LEU A 199 -3.10 16.17 -12.76
C LEU A 199 -2.22 15.26 -13.64
N ASP A 200 -1.35 14.47 -13.02
CA ASP A 200 -0.43 13.58 -13.73
C ASP A 200 -1.12 12.28 -14.17
N VAL A 201 -1.89 12.40 -15.25
CA VAL A 201 -2.60 11.26 -15.87
C VAL A 201 -1.65 10.18 -16.37
N VAL A 202 -0.38 10.51 -16.64
CA VAL A 202 0.62 9.55 -17.12
C VAL A 202 1.04 8.63 -15.98
N SER A 203 1.37 9.17 -14.81
CA SER A 203 1.69 8.38 -13.62
C SER A 203 0.50 7.55 -13.15
N VAL A 204 -0.72 8.09 -13.21
CA VAL A 204 -1.95 7.34 -12.90
C VAL A 204 -2.10 6.14 -13.85
N PHE A 205 -1.96 6.35 -15.16
CA PHE A 205 -2.06 5.26 -16.14
C PHE A 205 -1.01 4.18 -15.91
N HIS A 206 0.26 4.55 -15.71
CA HIS A 206 1.32 3.56 -15.50
C HIS A 206 1.13 2.78 -14.20
N THR A 207 0.71 3.45 -13.12
CA THR A 207 0.38 2.80 -11.86
C THR A 207 -0.75 1.79 -12.04
N ILE A 208 -1.87 2.19 -12.64
CA ILE A 208 -3.01 1.28 -12.89
C ILE A 208 -2.57 0.08 -13.74
N ARG A 209 -1.83 0.31 -14.83
CA ARG A 209 -1.34 -0.75 -15.71
C ARG A 209 -0.46 -1.76 -14.96
N LEU A 210 0.48 -1.27 -14.15
CA LEU A 210 1.39 -2.10 -13.37
C LEU A 210 0.66 -2.90 -12.30
N SER A 211 -0.11 -2.22 -11.44
CA SER A 211 -0.88 -2.86 -10.38
C SER A 211 -1.90 -3.84 -10.93
N ALA A 212 -2.64 -3.49 -12.00
CA ALA A 212 -3.62 -4.39 -12.59
C ALA A 212 -2.96 -5.63 -13.21
N LYS A 213 -1.80 -5.48 -13.88
CA LYS A 213 -1.04 -6.62 -14.41
C LYS A 213 -0.65 -7.59 -13.28
N ALA A 214 -0.12 -7.07 -12.18
CA ALA A 214 0.28 -7.87 -11.02
C ALA A 214 -0.94 -8.55 -10.35
N ILE A 215 -1.98 -7.79 -10.04
CA ILE A 215 -3.21 -8.31 -9.40
C ILE A 215 -3.87 -9.39 -10.26
N ILE A 216 -3.98 -9.17 -11.57
CA ILE A 216 -4.54 -10.17 -12.49
C ILE A 216 -3.65 -11.42 -12.51
N GLY A 217 -2.33 -11.27 -12.49
CA GLY A 217 -1.38 -12.38 -12.41
C GLY A 217 -1.62 -13.26 -11.18
N GLU A 218 -1.74 -12.64 -10.00
CA GLU A 218 -2.01 -13.34 -8.74
C GLU A 218 -3.37 -14.04 -8.75
N LEU A 219 -4.41 -13.36 -9.24
CA LEU A 219 -5.74 -13.95 -9.38
C LEU A 219 -5.76 -15.20 -10.28
N LEU A 220 -4.97 -15.19 -11.37
CA LEU A 220 -4.88 -16.33 -12.28
C LEU A 220 -4.22 -17.57 -11.65
N ILE A 221 -3.39 -17.38 -10.62
CA ILE A 221 -2.77 -18.48 -9.85
C ILE A 221 -3.51 -18.79 -8.54
N GLY A 222 -4.70 -18.20 -8.36
CA GLY A 222 -5.59 -18.47 -7.22
C GLY A 222 -5.22 -17.72 -5.94
N LYS A 223 -4.40 -16.67 -6.04
CA LYS A 223 -4.09 -15.76 -4.93
C LYS A 223 -5.00 -14.54 -4.97
N ILE A 224 -5.39 -14.08 -3.79
CA ILE A 224 -6.30 -12.95 -3.60
C ILE A 224 -5.49 -11.82 -3.00
#